data_AF-T1C517-F1
#
_entry.id   AF-T1C517-F1
#
_cell.length_a   1.000
_cell.length_b   1.000
_cell.length_c   1.000
_cell.angle_alpha   90.00
_cell.angle_beta   90.00
_cell.angle_gamma   90.00
#
_symmetry.space_group_name_H-M   'P 1'
#
loop_
_entity.id
_entity.type
_entity.pdbx_description
1 polymer ?
#
loop_
_entity_poly.entity_id
_entity_poly.type
_entity_poly.pdbx_seq_one_letter_code
_entity_poly.pdbx_strand_id
1 'polypeptide(L)'
;MKALILGDRNAPNLIDGAVLETMIAGVRARFEADALAARFGGPIHAGEIKSFPVVDGAADPDKVAAALDQVALYILLTRQLVDDLGGDPGLVSGTAMLITPKNVGLTPTLSIRDVTKRVARMGRLVMSIPNAGEIVAAVPAATTFNTIANEQLDAQHRLDTLHALADHIGTDYTSSCLSTCGNARFCRERAFRDGLLCLSGPQTVRLLPGVHSLGRAAELSAGAPPSVPEAPVATLLARAGRLYDDAVSAPQLNRAKR
;
A
#
# COMPACT_ATOMS: atom_id res chain seq x y z
N MET A 1 -2.26 14.60 33.57
CA MET A 1 -1.43 15.67 34.17
C MET A 1 -1.27 15.50 35.69
N LYS A 2 -2.33 15.70 36.50
CA LYS A 2 -2.23 15.59 37.97
C LYS A 2 -1.64 14.25 38.44
N ALA A 3 -2.10 13.12 37.89
CA ALA A 3 -1.58 11.79 38.21
C ALA A 3 -0.08 11.63 37.91
N LEU A 4 0.39 12.13 36.75
CA LEU A 4 1.82 12.16 36.40
C LEU A 4 2.62 13.01 37.39
N ILE A 5 2.13 14.23 37.70
CA ILE A 5 2.79 15.15 38.65
C ILE A 5 2.90 14.53 40.04
N LEU A 6 1.91 13.73 40.45
CA LEU A 6 1.88 13.06 41.74
C LEU A 6 2.63 11.71 41.76
N GLY A 7 3.29 11.33 40.66
CA GLY A 7 4.04 10.07 40.58
C GLY A 7 3.17 8.81 40.61
N ASP A 8 1.89 8.91 40.21
CA ASP A 8 1.02 7.74 40.11
C ASP A 8 1.55 6.78 39.04
N ARG A 9 1.94 5.58 39.46
CA ARG A 9 2.41 4.51 38.56
C ARG A 9 1.40 4.15 37.46
N ASN A 10 0.11 4.39 37.70
CA ASN A 10 -0.96 4.11 36.73
C ASN A 10 -1.24 5.28 35.78
N ALA A 11 -0.49 6.38 35.91
CA ALA A 11 -0.63 7.50 35.00
C ALA A 11 -0.31 7.08 33.55
N PRO A 12 -1.06 7.59 32.56
CA PRO A 12 -0.79 7.28 31.16
C PRO A 12 0.53 7.93 30.71
N ASN A 13 1.32 7.17 29.97
CA ASN A 13 2.51 7.62 29.27
C ASN A 13 2.26 7.58 27.76
N LEU A 14 2.88 8.51 27.05
CA LEU A 14 2.82 8.62 25.61
C LEU A 14 4.26 8.74 25.09
N ILE A 15 4.62 7.88 24.14
CA ILE A 15 5.80 8.05 23.31
C ILE A 15 5.33 8.71 22.02
N ASP A 16 5.77 9.94 21.81
CA ASP A 16 5.57 10.70 20.58
C ASP A 16 6.74 10.40 19.62
N GLY A 17 6.45 10.14 18.35
CA GLY A 17 7.47 9.79 17.35
C GLY A 17 8.25 8.51 17.68
N ALA A 18 7.55 7.43 18.05
CA ALA A 18 8.20 6.17 18.40
C ALA A 18 8.81 5.49 17.16
N VAL A 19 10.15 5.42 17.11
CA VAL A 19 10.85 4.73 16.01
C VAL A 19 10.91 3.23 16.27
N LEU A 20 10.22 2.47 15.42
CA LEU A 20 10.18 1.01 15.43
C LEU A 20 11.08 0.48 14.29
N GLU A 21 11.96 -0.46 14.63
CA GLU A 21 12.88 -1.08 13.68
C GLU A 21 12.43 -2.51 13.37
N THR A 22 12.58 -2.93 12.11
CA THR A 22 12.31 -4.31 11.69
C THR A 22 13.16 -4.68 10.47
N MET A 23 13.16 -5.96 10.12
CA MET A 23 13.77 -6.44 8.89
C MET A 23 12.69 -6.62 7.83
N ILE A 24 12.78 -5.86 6.73
CA ILE A 24 11.91 -6.01 5.55
C ILE A 24 12.79 -6.43 4.39
N ALA A 25 12.46 -7.55 3.75
CA ALA A 25 13.22 -8.04 2.59
C ALA A 25 14.73 -8.21 2.86
N GLY A 26 15.13 -8.54 4.09
CA GLY A 26 16.55 -8.61 4.47
C GLY A 26 17.25 -7.26 4.66
N VAL A 27 16.51 -6.15 4.58
CA VAL A 27 17.01 -4.79 4.82
C VAL A 27 16.41 -4.25 6.11
N ARG A 28 17.24 -3.56 6.90
CA ARG A 28 16.79 -2.87 8.11
C ARG A 28 15.94 -1.65 7.75
N ALA A 29 14.69 -1.67 8.17
CA ALA A 29 13.72 -0.58 7.96
C ALA A 29 13.34 0.05 9.30
N ARG A 30 13.07 1.36 9.27
CA ARG A 30 12.64 2.13 10.44
C ARG A 30 11.33 2.85 10.12
N PHE A 31 10.41 2.81 11.06
CA PHE A 31 9.08 3.42 10.96
C PHE A 31 8.83 4.27 12.18
N GLU A 32 8.35 5.48 11.98
CA GLU A 32 7.99 6.38 13.05
C GLU A 32 6.48 6.29 13.27
N ALA A 33 6.06 5.78 14.43
CA ALA A 33 4.68 5.81 14.85
C ALA A 33 4.37 7.13 15.56
N ASP A 34 3.29 7.81 15.14
CA ASP A 34 2.89 9.09 15.73
C ASP A 34 2.71 9.01 17.26
N ALA A 35 2.16 7.89 17.75
CA ALA A 35 1.89 7.72 19.16
C ALA A 35 1.90 6.25 19.59
N LEU A 36 2.63 5.94 20.67
CA LEU A 36 2.43 4.75 21.48
C LEU A 36 2.02 5.16 22.90
N ALA A 37 0.79 4.83 23.28
CA ALA A 37 0.24 5.13 24.59
C ALA A 37 0.22 3.87 25.46
N ALA A 38 0.65 4.00 26.72
CA ALA A 38 0.64 2.89 27.67
C ALA A 38 0.31 3.40 29.08
N ARG A 39 -0.20 2.51 29.92
CA ARG A 39 -0.30 2.71 31.37
C ARG A 39 0.13 1.43 32.07
N PHE A 40 0.62 1.54 33.30
CA PHE A 40 1.04 0.36 34.05
C PHE A 40 -0.10 -0.66 34.19
N GLY A 41 0.20 -1.94 33.92
CA GLY A 41 -0.77 -3.04 33.96
C GLY A 41 -1.86 -3.01 32.87
N GLY A 42 -1.81 -2.05 31.94
CA GLY A 42 -2.71 -1.98 30.78
C GLY A 42 -1.98 -2.33 29.48
N PRO A 43 -2.73 -2.51 28.38
CA PRO A 43 -2.13 -2.74 27.08
C PRO A 43 -1.47 -1.47 26.52
N ILE A 44 -0.52 -1.67 25.61
CA ILE A 44 0.05 -0.64 24.75
C ILE A 44 -0.91 -0.40 23.58
N HIS A 45 -1.21 0.85 23.30
CA HIS A 45 -2.05 1.27 22.18
C HIS A 45 -1.24 2.08 21.18
N ALA A 46 -1.40 1.77 19.89
CA ALA A 46 -0.86 2.59 18.81
C ALA A 46 -1.91 3.60 18.34
N GLY A 47 -1.45 4.85 18.16
CA GLY A 47 -2.25 5.94 17.64
C GLY A 47 -1.68 6.51 16.34
N GLU A 48 -2.56 7.11 15.55
CA GLU A 48 -2.24 7.83 14.31
C GLU A 48 -2.96 9.16 14.30
N ILE A 49 -2.23 10.23 13.97
CA ILE A 49 -2.72 11.59 13.94
C ILE A 49 -2.82 12.01 12.47
N LYS A 50 -4.03 12.32 12.01
CA LYS A 50 -4.28 12.75 10.63
C LYS A 50 -4.98 14.10 10.57
N SER A 51 -4.64 14.87 9.54
CA SER A 51 -5.18 16.22 9.32
C SER A 51 -6.50 16.24 8.53
N PHE A 52 -6.98 15.09 8.03
CA PHE A 52 -8.25 15.08 7.32
C PHE A 52 -9.43 15.24 8.29
N PRO A 53 -10.45 16.03 7.93
CA PRO A 53 -11.57 16.31 8.83
C PRO A 53 -12.54 15.14 8.93
N VAL A 54 -13.13 14.98 10.11
CA VAL A 54 -14.37 14.21 10.32
C VAL A 54 -15.52 15.21 10.29
N VAL A 55 -16.22 15.30 9.15
CA VAL A 55 -17.35 16.20 8.93
C VAL A 55 -18.63 15.46 9.29
N ASP A 56 -19.38 15.98 10.26
CA ASP A 56 -20.64 15.39 10.72
C ASP A 56 -20.54 13.89 11.07
N GLY A 57 -19.40 13.48 11.61
CA GLY A 57 -19.12 12.09 11.99
C GLY A 57 -18.63 11.19 10.85
N ALA A 58 -18.55 11.71 9.63
CA ALA A 58 -18.02 11.01 8.46
C ALA A 58 -16.65 11.56 8.05
N ALA A 59 -15.73 10.65 7.73
CA ALA A 59 -14.47 10.98 7.08
C ALA A 59 -14.39 10.23 5.75
N ASP A 60 -13.52 10.73 4.87
CA ASP A 60 -13.18 10.07 3.62
C ASP A 60 -12.76 8.60 3.90
N PRO A 61 -13.53 7.61 3.40
CA PRO A 61 -13.28 6.20 3.70
C PRO A 61 -11.90 5.73 3.28
N ASP A 62 -11.36 6.26 2.18
CA ASP A 62 -10.05 5.87 1.67
C ASP A 62 -8.94 6.40 2.58
N LYS A 63 -9.07 7.63 3.07
CA LYS A 63 -8.12 8.21 4.04
C LYS A 63 -8.15 7.47 5.37
N VAL A 64 -9.34 7.10 5.84
CA VAL A 64 -9.49 6.28 7.05
C VAL A 64 -8.87 4.91 6.85
N ALA A 65 -9.13 4.25 5.72
CA ALA A 65 -8.56 2.93 5.43
C ALA A 65 -7.03 2.96 5.40
N ALA A 66 -6.45 3.98 4.77
CA ALA A 66 -5.00 4.18 4.73
C ALA A 66 -4.41 4.40 6.12
N ALA A 67 -5.05 5.23 6.96
CA ALA A 67 -4.61 5.46 8.33
C ALA A 67 -4.68 4.19 9.19
N LEU A 68 -5.74 3.38 9.03
CA LEU A 68 -5.85 2.09 9.74
C LEU A 68 -4.79 1.07 9.29
N ASP A 69 -4.39 1.08 8.02
CA ASP A 69 -3.30 0.24 7.52
C ASP A 69 -1.95 0.69 8.12
N GLN A 70 -1.71 1.99 8.30
CA GLN A 70 -0.52 2.52 8.99
C GLN A 70 -0.48 2.10 10.45
N VAL A 71 -1.56 2.32 11.22
CA VAL A 71 -1.61 1.88 12.63
C VAL A 71 -1.45 0.37 12.76
N ALA A 72 -2.04 -0.41 11.85
CA ALA A 72 -1.90 -1.87 11.87
C ALA A 72 -0.43 -2.31 11.69
N LEU A 73 0.35 -1.59 10.87
CA LEU A 73 1.79 -1.81 10.78
C LEU A 73 2.47 -1.46 12.11
N TYR A 74 2.17 -0.32 12.72
CA TYR A 74 2.80 0.06 14.00
C TYR A 74 2.48 -0.93 15.13
N ILE A 75 1.25 -1.45 15.20
CA ILE A 75 0.87 -2.52 16.13
C ILE A 75 1.70 -3.78 15.86
N LEU A 76 1.84 -4.18 14.59
CA LEU A 76 2.66 -5.34 14.21
C LEU A 76 4.11 -5.16 14.67
N LEU A 77 4.72 -4.01 14.38
CA LEU A 77 6.12 -3.75 14.72
C LEU A 77 6.33 -3.62 16.23
N THR A 78 5.37 -3.02 16.95
CA THR A 78 5.42 -2.96 18.43
C THR A 78 5.32 -4.36 19.03
N ARG A 79 4.48 -5.24 18.47
CA ARG A 79 4.39 -6.64 18.89
C ARG A 79 5.69 -7.40 18.69
N GLN A 80 6.34 -7.20 17.53
CA GLN A 80 7.66 -7.77 17.25
C GLN A 80 8.70 -7.27 18.26
N LEU A 81 8.75 -5.96 18.51
CA LEU A 81 9.66 -5.38 19.50
C LEU A 81 9.42 -5.96 20.90
N VAL A 82 8.16 -6.12 21.32
CA VAL A 82 7.84 -6.74 22.61
C VAL A 82 8.30 -8.18 22.67
N ASP A 83 8.10 -8.97 21.61
CA ASP A 83 8.57 -10.36 21.49
C ASP A 83 10.10 -10.44 21.56
N ASP A 84 10.80 -9.59 20.81
CA ASP A 84 12.27 -9.50 20.77
C ASP A 84 12.88 -9.16 22.14
N LEU A 85 12.14 -8.42 22.96
CA LEU A 85 12.51 -8.09 24.35
C LEU A 85 12.09 -9.18 25.36
N GLY A 86 11.50 -10.29 24.91
CA GLY A 86 11.04 -11.42 25.74
C GLY A 86 9.72 -11.18 26.46
N GLY A 87 8.94 -10.17 26.06
CA GLY A 87 7.61 -9.89 26.57
C GLY A 87 6.51 -10.63 25.79
N ASP A 88 5.27 -10.58 26.29
CA ASP A 88 4.10 -11.12 25.59
C ASP A 88 3.58 -10.11 24.55
N PRO A 89 3.57 -10.43 23.23
CA PRO A 89 2.98 -9.57 22.21
C PRO A 89 1.51 -9.23 22.44
N GLY A 90 0.79 -10.03 23.23
CA GLY A 90 -0.57 -9.77 23.70
C GLY A 90 -0.70 -8.49 24.53
N LEU A 91 0.39 -7.94 25.05
CA LEU A 91 0.44 -6.64 25.72
C LEU A 91 0.12 -5.48 24.76
N VAL A 92 0.23 -5.66 23.45
CA VAL A 92 -0.12 -4.64 22.45
C VAL A 92 -1.55 -4.87 21.96
N SER A 93 -2.41 -3.87 22.17
CA SER A 93 -3.81 -3.92 21.75
C SER A 93 -3.96 -4.12 20.24
N GLY A 94 -4.97 -4.91 19.84
CA GLY A 94 -5.40 -5.00 18.44
C GLY A 94 -6.27 -3.83 17.97
N THR A 95 -6.47 -2.82 18.82
CA THR A 95 -7.26 -1.62 18.51
C THR A 95 -6.38 -0.44 18.14
N ALA A 96 -6.74 0.22 17.03
CA ALA A 96 -6.13 1.46 16.56
C ALA A 96 -6.84 2.67 17.18
N MET A 97 -6.06 3.68 17.58
CA MET A 97 -6.53 4.99 18.01
C MET A 97 -6.30 6.02 16.89
N LEU A 98 -7.35 6.38 16.15
CA LEU A 98 -7.26 7.39 15.11
C LEU A 98 -7.64 8.76 15.67
N ILE A 99 -6.76 9.74 15.53
CA ILE A 99 -6.94 11.11 16.02
C ILE A 99 -7.06 12.05 14.81
N THR A 100 -8.21 12.73 14.70
CA THR A 100 -8.55 13.57 13.54
C THR A 100 -9.27 14.86 13.96
N PRO A 101 -9.15 15.98 13.22
CA PRO A 101 -9.90 17.19 13.52
C PRO A 101 -11.42 17.01 13.33
N LYS A 102 -12.21 17.61 14.24
CA LYS A 102 -13.66 17.73 14.13
C LYS A 102 -14.02 18.82 13.13
N ASN A 103 -14.78 18.47 12.08
CA ASN A 103 -15.16 19.38 11.01
C ASN A 103 -13.93 20.13 10.48
N VAL A 104 -14.03 21.43 10.23
CA VAL A 104 -12.92 22.29 9.75
C VAL A 104 -12.08 22.92 10.87
N GLY A 105 -12.30 22.53 12.13
CA GLY A 105 -11.61 23.12 13.29
C GLY A 105 -10.39 22.31 13.77
N LEU A 106 -9.67 22.85 14.75
CA LEU A 106 -8.51 22.18 15.39
C LEU A 106 -8.89 21.29 16.59
N THR A 107 -10.18 21.05 16.81
CA THR A 107 -10.64 20.20 17.92
C THR A 107 -10.37 18.73 17.59
N PRO A 108 -9.52 18.01 18.34
CA PRO A 108 -9.25 16.61 18.06
C PRO A 108 -10.46 15.74 18.41
N THR A 109 -10.65 14.69 17.62
CA THR A 109 -11.60 13.60 17.86
C THR A 109 -10.83 12.29 17.89
N LEU A 110 -11.28 11.35 18.72
CA LEU A 110 -10.70 10.02 18.82
C LEU A 110 -11.68 8.98 18.29
N SER A 111 -11.25 8.17 17.33
CA SER A 111 -11.95 7.00 16.82
C SER A 111 -11.17 5.74 17.17
N ILE A 112 -11.80 4.80 17.86
CA ILE A 112 -11.22 3.49 18.14
C ILE A 112 -11.75 2.46 17.15
N ARG A 113 -10.85 1.67 16.55
CA ARG A 113 -11.18 0.62 15.58
C ARG A 113 -10.42 -0.65 15.87
N ASP A 114 -11.10 -1.80 15.85
CA ASP A 114 -10.41 -3.09 15.85
C ASP A 114 -9.74 -3.30 14.49
N VAL A 115 -8.43 -3.47 14.53
CA VAL A 115 -7.58 -3.71 13.36
C VAL A 115 -6.86 -5.05 13.44
N THR A 116 -7.25 -5.96 14.35
CA THR A 116 -6.60 -7.26 14.56
C THR A 116 -6.45 -8.05 13.26
N LYS A 117 -7.49 -8.08 12.42
CA LYS A 117 -7.46 -8.74 11.11
C LYS A 117 -6.51 -8.04 10.14
N ARG A 118 -6.41 -6.71 10.19
CA ARG A 118 -5.46 -5.92 9.38
C ARG A 118 -4.02 -6.18 9.80
N VAL A 119 -3.74 -6.25 11.11
CA VAL A 119 -2.42 -6.59 11.66
C VAL A 119 -1.98 -7.96 11.15
N ALA A 120 -2.84 -8.97 11.22
CA ALA A 120 -2.54 -10.31 10.71
C ALA A 120 -2.29 -10.33 9.18
N ARG A 121 -3.06 -9.54 8.42
CA ARG A 121 -2.84 -9.36 6.97
C ARG A 121 -1.50 -8.68 6.70
N MET A 122 -1.17 -7.62 7.45
CA MET A 122 0.09 -6.88 7.30
C MET A 122 1.29 -7.79 7.58
N GLY A 123 1.22 -8.62 8.62
CA GLY A 123 2.27 -9.61 8.91
C GLY A 123 2.54 -10.54 7.73
N ARG A 124 1.48 -11.09 7.12
CA ARG A 124 1.63 -11.92 5.91
C ARG A 124 2.21 -11.14 4.73
N LEU A 125 1.79 -9.89 4.53
CA LEU A 125 2.31 -9.05 3.45
C LEU A 125 3.80 -8.79 3.63
N VAL A 126 4.23 -8.37 4.82
CA VAL A 126 5.65 -8.11 5.15
C VAL A 126 6.49 -9.37 4.94
N MET A 127 6.01 -10.54 5.37
CA MET A 127 6.70 -11.82 5.18
C MET A 127 6.73 -12.29 3.72
N SER A 128 5.83 -11.80 2.88
CA SER A 128 5.79 -12.16 1.45
C SER A 128 6.68 -11.28 0.57
N ILE A 129 7.29 -10.22 1.13
CA ILE A 129 8.16 -9.32 0.37
C ILE A 129 9.43 -10.09 -0.02
N PRO A 130 9.76 -10.18 -1.33
CA PRO A 130 10.96 -10.89 -1.78
C PRO A 130 12.22 -10.29 -1.17
N ASN A 131 13.23 -11.11 -0.93
CA ASN A 131 14.49 -10.64 -0.34
C ASN A 131 15.19 -9.66 -1.29
N ALA A 132 15.54 -8.48 -0.80
CA ALA A 132 16.16 -7.43 -1.60
C ALA A 132 17.54 -7.86 -2.14
N GLY A 133 18.30 -8.66 -1.36
CA GLY A 133 19.56 -9.23 -1.81
C GLY A 133 19.40 -10.19 -2.97
N GLU A 134 18.34 -11.02 -2.97
CA GLU A 134 18.00 -11.89 -4.10
C GLU A 134 17.57 -11.09 -5.33
N ILE A 135 16.77 -10.04 -5.15
CA ILE A 135 16.39 -9.12 -6.24
C ILE A 135 17.64 -8.48 -6.85
N VAL A 136 18.55 -7.96 -6.02
CA VAL A 136 19.80 -7.34 -6.49
C VAL A 136 20.69 -8.37 -7.20
N ALA A 137 20.77 -9.60 -6.69
CA ALA A 137 21.54 -10.67 -7.33
C ALA A 137 20.99 -11.08 -8.71
N ALA A 138 19.70 -10.86 -8.97
CA ALA A 138 19.08 -11.10 -10.27
C ALA A 138 19.34 -9.96 -11.27
N VAL A 139 19.80 -8.79 -10.81
CA VAL A 139 20.17 -7.67 -11.69
C VAL A 139 21.57 -7.91 -12.25
N PRO A 140 21.79 -7.75 -13.58
CA PRO A 140 23.12 -7.87 -14.17
C PRO A 140 24.14 -6.96 -13.48
N ALA A 141 25.33 -7.49 -13.14
CA ALA A 141 26.36 -6.74 -12.41
C ALA A 141 26.84 -5.46 -13.12
N ALA A 142 26.67 -5.38 -14.44
CA ALA A 142 27.02 -4.21 -15.26
C ALA A 142 25.91 -3.14 -15.31
N THR A 143 24.73 -3.38 -14.72
CA THR A 143 23.62 -2.43 -14.71
C THR A 143 24.02 -1.15 -13.96
N THR A 144 24.02 -0.02 -14.66
CA THR A 144 24.35 1.29 -14.08
C THR A 144 23.52 2.41 -14.70
N PHE A 145 23.15 3.39 -13.89
CA PHE A 145 22.47 4.61 -14.35
C PHE A 145 23.45 5.73 -14.71
N ASN A 146 24.77 5.53 -14.53
CA ASN A 146 25.78 6.57 -14.74
C ASN A 146 25.79 7.12 -16.17
N THR A 147 25.62 6.27 -17.18
CA THR A 147 25.57 6.69 -18.59
C THR A 147 24.38 7.61 -18.84
N ILE A 148 23.22 7.35 -18.24
CA ILE A 148 22.04 8.23 -18.38
C ILE A 148 22.29 9.58 -17.70
N ALA A 149 22.96 9.57 -16.54
CA ALA A 149 23.25 10.78 -15.76
C ALA A 149 24.40 11.63 -16.32
N ASN A 150 25.20 11.10 -17.25
CA ASN A 150 26.35 11.80 -17.82
C ASN A 150 25.90 12.80 -18.89
N GLU A 151 25.86 14.09 -18.53
CA GLU A 151 25.45 15.17 -19.44
C GLU A 151 26.48 15.52 -20.52
N GLN A 152 27.70 14.99 -20.44
CA GLN A 152 28.71 15.14 -21.47
C GLN A 152 28.51 14.17 -22.65
N LEU A 153 27.71 13.12 -22.48
CA LEU A 153 27.31 12.21 -23.55
C LEU A 153 26.18 12.81 -24.40
N ASP A 154 26.11 12.38 -25.65
CA ASP A 154 25.03 12.78 -26.54
C ASP A 154 23.67 12.27 -26.02
N ALA A 155 22.63 13.07 -26.26
CA ALA A 155 21.30 12.80 -25.72
C ALA A 155 20.73 11.47 -26.24
N GLN A 156 21.03 11.09 -27.49
CA GLN A 156 20.53 9.87 -28.09
C GLN A 156 21.11 8.62 -27.42
N HIS A 157 22.42 8.58 -27.20
CA HIS A 157 23.10 7.51 -26.48
C HIS A 157 22.54 7.35 -25.05
N ARG A 158 22.31 8.46 -24.35
CA ARG A 158 21.71 8.44 -23.01
C ARG A 158 20.30 7.85 -23.03
N LEU A 159 19.49 8.20 -24.04
CA LEU A 159 18.15 7.66 -24.23
C LEU A 159 18.17 6.18 -24.61
N ASP A 160 19.04 5.77 -25.54
CA ASP A 160 19.19 4.37 -25.95
C ASP A 160 19.60 3.51 -24.75
N THR A 161 20.48 4.03 -23.89
CA THR A 161 20.86 3.37 -22.65
C THR A 161 19.69 3.24 -21.67
N LEU A 162 18.86 4.29 -21.54
CA LEU A 162 17.65 4.23 -20.74
C LEU A 162 16.66 3.18 -21.24
N HIS A 163 16.47 3.08 -22.57
CA HIS A 163 15.66 2.04 -23.19
C HIS A 163 16.22 0.64 -22.90
N ALA A 164 17.51 0.42 -23.12
CA ALA A 164 18.16 -0.86 -22.87
C ALA A 164 18.07 -1.27 -21.39
N LEU A 165 18.24 -0.34 -20.46
CA LEU A 165 18.05 -0.60 -19.03
C LEU A 165 16.61 -0.99 -18.74
N ALA A 166 15.63 -0.22 -19.22
CA ALA A 166 14.22 -0.51 -19.03
C ALA A 166 13.78 -1.85 -19.66
N ASP A 167 14.44 -2.31 -20.72
CA ASP A 167 14.21 -3.64 -21.30
C ASP A 167 14.71 -4.77 -20.39
N HIS A 168 15.76 -4.53 -19.59
CA HIS A 168 16.34 -5.54 -18.70
C HIS A 168 15.71 -5.56 -17.31
N ILE A 169 15.53 -4.38 -16.68
CA ILE A 169 15.04 -4.28 -15.29
C ILE A 169 13.55 -3.89 -15.19
N GLY A 170 12.92 -3.59 -16.32
CA GLY A 170 11.51 -3.19 -16.38
C GLY A 170 11.25 -1.72 -16.03
N THR A 171 9.95 -1.39 -15.93
CA THR A 171 9.45 -0.07 -15.52
C THR A 171 8.25 -0.26 -14.58
N ASP A 172 8.11 0.60 -13.57
CA ASP A 172 7.01 0.52 -12.60
C ASP A 172 6.13 1.78 -12.62
N TYR A 173 5.32 1.91 -13.68
CA TYR A 173 4.42 3.05 -13.82
C TYR A 173 3.22 2.95 -12.86
N THR A 174 2.94 4.03 -12.14
CA THR A 174 1.68 4.25 -11.41
C THR A 174 1.04 5.58 -11.79
N SER A 175 -0.27 5.71 -11.59
CA SER A 175 -0.99 6.95 -11.94
C SER A 175 -0.47 8.19 -11.20
N SER A 176 0.08 8.03 -9.98
CA SER A 176 0.68 9.12 -9.22
C SER A 176 2.02 9.60 -9.77
N CYS A 177 2.69 8.83 -10.65
CA CYS A 177 3.94 9.27 -11.26
C CYS A 177 3.75 10.55 -12.10
N LEU A 178 2.57 10.77 -12.69
CA LEU A 178 2.30 11.94 -13.53
C LEU A 178 2.42 13.29 -12.81
N SER A 179 2.34 13.31 -11.48
CA SER A 179 2.46 14.55 -10.70
C SER A 179 3.87 14.86 -10.23
N THR A 180 4.77 13.87 -10.14
CA THR A 180 6.04 13.98 -9.40
C THR A 180 7.26 13.41 -10.12
N CYS A 181 7.08 12.54 -11.11
CA CYS A 181 8.18 11.80 -11.73
C CYS A 181 8.47 12.31 -13.15
N GLY A 182 9.73 12.72 -13.41
CA GLY A 182 10.19 13.14 -14.74
C GLY A 182 10.10 12.04 -15.81
N ASN A 183 10.16 10.77 -15.41
CA ASN A 183 10.09 9.61 -16.32
C ASN A 183 8.66 9.07 -16.52
N ALA A 184 7.63 9.76 -16.01
CA ALA A 184 6.26 9.25 -16.02
C ALA A 184 5.74 8.93 -17.43
N ARG A 185 6.03 9.79 -18.42
CA ARG A 185 5.61 9.56 -19.81
C ARG A 185 6.30 8.35 -20.44
N PHE A 186 7.63 8.23 -20.24
CA PHE A 186 8.43 7.09 -20.71
C PHE A 186 7.89 5.76 -20.18
N CYS A 187 7.70 5.65 -18.85
CA CYS A 187 7.19 4.41 -18.26
C CYS A 187 5.74 4.13 -18.67
N ARG A 188 4.91 5.16 -18.82
CA ARG A 188 3.51 5.03 -19.25
C ARG A 188 3.39 4.54 -20.69
N GLU A 189 4.22 5.04 -21.59
CA GLU A 189 4.22 4.62 -22.99
C GLU A 189 4.59 3.14 -23.12
N ARG A 190 5.61 2.69 -22.38
CA ARG A 190 5.98 1.27 -22.31
C ARG A 190 4.87 0.42 -21.71
N ALA A 191 4.27 0.86 -20.60
CA ALA A 191 3.12 0.17 -20.01
C ALA A 191 1.95 0.05 -21.00
N PHE A 192 1.72 1.07 -21.83
CA PHE A 192 0.69 1.05 -22.88
C PHE A 192 1.01 0.04 -23.97
N ARG A 193 2.24 0.07 -24.50
CA ARG A 193 2.71 -0.90 -25.50
C ARG A 193 2.58 -2.35 -25.01
N ASP A 194 2.95 -2.59 -23.75
CA ASP A 194 2.97 -3.93 -23.15
C ASP A 194 1.59 -4.33 -22.56
N GLY A 195 0.58 -3.45 -22.67
CA GLY A 195 -0.77 -3.70 -22.20
C GLY A 195 -0.86 -3.96 -20.70
N LEU A 196 -0.03 -3.30 -19.89
CA LEU A 196 0.07 -3.56 -18.44
C LEU A 196 -1.19 -3.09 -17.70
N LEU A 197 -1.58 -3.88 -16.69
CA LEU A 197 -2.79 -3.62 -15.91
C LEU A 197 -2.71 -2.32 -15.08
N CYS A 198 -1.50 -1.85 -14.77
CA CYS A 198 -1.29 -0.62 -13.99
C CYS A 198 -1.94 0.62 -14.62
N LEU A 199 -2.20 0.61 -15.93
CA LEU A 199 -2.89 1.67 -16.66
C LEU A 199 -4.35 1.86 -16.22
N SER A 200 -4.99 0.81 -15.69
CA SER A 200 -6.37 0.87 -15.16
C SER A 200 -6.44 1.49 -13.77
N GLY A 201 -5.30 1.90 -13.20
CA GLY A 201 -5.21 2.54 -11.90
C GLY A 201 -5.19 1.56 -10.72
N PRO A 202 -4.76 2.04 -9.55
CA PRO A 202 -4.46 1.19 -8.39
C PRO A 202 -5.67 0.45 -7.84
N GLN A 203 -6.88 1.03 -7.95
CA GLN A 203 -8.11 0.37 -7.49
C GLN A 203 -8.44 -0.87 -8.32
N THR A 204 -8.32 -0.78 -9.64
CA THR A 204 -8.54 -1.91 -10.54
C THR A 204 -7.50 -3.00 -10.34
N VAL A 205 -6.21 -2.62 -10.22
CA VAL A 205 -5.13 -3.57 -9.96
C VAL A 205 -5.37 -4.38 -8.68
N ARG A 206 -5.88 -3.74 -7.61
CA ARG A 206 -6.19 -4.41 -6.34
C ARG A 206 -7.32 -5.45 -6.46
N LEU A 207 -8.23 -5.29 -7.42
CA LEU A 207 -9.32 -6.22 -7.66
C LEU A 207 -8.87 -7.44 -8.47
N LEU A 208 -7.69 -7.42 -9.06
CA LEU A 208 -7.20 -8.41 -10.01
C LEU A 208 -5.86 -9.03 -9.57
N PRO A 209 -5.79 -9.63 -8.38
CA PRO A 209 -4.56 -10.25 -7.89
C PRO A 209 -4.07 -11.34 -8.85
N GLY A 210 -2.77 -11.34 -9.13
CA GLY A 210 -2.12 -12.29 -10.04
C GLY A 210 -2.29 -12.00 -11.54
N VAL A 211 -3.08 -10.99 -11.92
CA VAL A 211 -3.26 -10.58 -13.32
C VAL A 211 -2.41 -9.34 -13.59
N HIS A 212 -1.51 -9.41 -14.56
CA HIS A 212 -0.51 -8.35 -14.80
C HIS A 212 -0.73 -7.55 -16.09
N SER A 213 -1.54 -8.05 -17.02
CA SER A 213 -1.85 -7.37 -18.27
C SER A 213 -3.35 -7.32 -18.56
N LEU A 214 -3.77 -6.31 -19.31
CA LEU A 214 -5.12 -6.13 -19.82
C LEU A 214 -5.50 -7.27 -20.77
N GLY A 215 -4.55 -7.72 -21.59
CA GLY A 215 -4.75 -8.88 -22.47
C GLY A 215 -5.09 -10.14 -21.66
N ARG A 216 -4.34 -10.41 -20.59
CA ARG A 216 -4.61 -11.57 -19.73
C ARG A 216 -5.96 -11.44 -19.00
N ALA A 217 -6.33 -10.24 -18.56
CA ALA A 217 -7.65 -9.99 -17.99
C ALA A 217 -8.78 -10.27 -18.98
N ALA A 218 -8.59 -9.91 -20.26
CA ALA A 218 -9.55 -10.19 -21.32
C ALA A 218 -9.68 -11.71 -21.60
N GLU A 219 -8.57 -12.44 -21.66
CA GLU A 219 -8.57 -13.90 -21.80
C GLU A 219 -9.35 -14.59 -20.67
N LEU A 220 -9.09 -14.20 -19.42
CA LEU A 220 -9.81 -14.73 -18.25
C LEU A 220 -11.29 -14.37 -18.30
N SER A 221 -11.63 -13.18 -18.80
CA SER A 221 -13.02 -12.76 -19.00
C SER A 221 -13.73 -13.60 -20.06
N ALA A 222 -13.00 -14.08 -21.07
CA ALA A 222 -13.47 -15.03 -22.08
C ALA A 222 -13.46 -16.50 -21.60
N GLY A 223 -13.07 -16.77 -20.34
CA GLY A 223 -13.08 -18.11 -19.75
C GLY A 223 -11.79 -18.91 -19.91
N ALA A 224 -10.66 -18.27 -20.24
CA ALA A 224 -9.36 -18.94 -20.24
C ALA A 224 -9.03 -19.55 -18.87
N PRO A 225 -8.30 -20.68 -18.83
CA PRO A 225 -7.92 -21.32 -17.58
C PRO A 225 -6.99 -20.43 -16.76
N PRO A 226 -7.24 -20.23 -15.46
CA PRO A 226 -6.38 -19.42 -14.60
C PRO A 226 -5.17 -20.21 -14.11
N SER A 227 -4.07 -19.50 -13.88
CA SER A 227 -2.97 -19.98 -13.06
C SER A 227 -3.31 -19.90 -11.56
N VAL A 228 -2.47 -20.50 -10.71
CA VAL A 228 -2.68 -20.51 -9.25
C VAL A 228 -2.83 -19.09 -8.66
N PRO A 229 -2.00 -18.09 -9.03
CA PRO A 229 -2.16 -16.72 -8.54
C PRO A 229 -3.45 -16.03 -9.00
N GLU A 230 -3.99 -16.40 -10.16
CA GLU A 230 -5.19 -15.79 -10.77
C GLU A 230 -6.50 -16.42 -10.27
N ALA A 231 -6.43 -17.60 -9.64
CA ALA A 231 -7.59 -18.34 -9.15
C ALA A 231 -8.57 -17.51 -8.28
N PRO A 232 -8.12 -16.60 -7.39
CA PRO A 232 -9.04 -15.80 -6.58
C PRO A 232 -9.97 -14.89 -7.39
N VAL A 233 -9.59 -14.51 -8.62
CA VAL A 233 -10.34 -13.53 -9.42
C VAL A 233 -10.93 -14.11 -10.71
N ALA A 234 -10.42 -15.25 -11.18
CA ALA A 234 -10.80 -15.87 -12.45
C ALA A 234 -12.33 -16.03 -12.63
N THR A 235 -13.04 -16.56 -11.62
CA THR A 235 -14.49 -16.75 -11.70
C THR A 235 -15.26 -15.43 -11.81
N LEU A 236 -14.79 -14.39 -11.13
CA LEU A 236 -15.41 -13.06 -11.18
C LEU A 236 -15.20 -12.41 -12.54
N LEU A 237 -13.99 -12.50 -13.10
CA LEU A 237 -13.68 -12.00 -14.45
C LEU A 237 -14.51 -12.73 -15.52
N ALA A 238 -14.55 -14.06 -15.50
CA ALA A 238 -15.35 -14.83 -16.46
C ALA A 238 -16.85 -14.47 -16.38
N ARG A 239 -17.36 -14.20 -15.17
CA ARG A 239 -18.73 -13.71 -14.99
C ARG A 239 -18.91 -12.29 -15.55
N ALA A 240 -17.97 -11.40 -15.30
CA ALA A 240 -18.00 -10.03 -15.82
C ALA A 240 -17.96 -10.01 -17.36
N GLY A 241 -17.15 -10.87 -18.00
CA GLY A 241 -17.09 -11.03 -19.44
C GLY A 241 -18.44 -11.44 -20.04
N ARG A 242 -19.09 -12.48 -19.48
CA ARG A 242 -20.44 -12.87 -19.93
C ARG A 242 -21.46 -11.73 -19.82
N LEU A 243 -21.47 -11.01 -18.70
CA LEU A 243 -22.38 -9.86 -18.52
C LEU A 243 -22.10 -8.72 -19.50
N TYR A 244 -20.82 -8.50 -19.84
CA TYR A 244 -20.43 -7.52 -20.84
C TYR A 244 -20.91 -7.93 -22.24
N ASP A 245 -20.69 -9.19 -22.63
CA ASP A 245 -21.12 -9.72 -23.92
C ASP A 245 -22.65 -9.68 -24.06
N ASP A 246 -23.39 -10.03 -23.01
CA ASP A 246 -24.85 -9.92 -22.96
C ASP A 246 -25.30 -8.45 -23.15
N ALA A 247 -24.64 -7.51 -22.49
CA ALA A 247 -24.98 -6.09 -22.56
C ALA A 247 -24.65 -5.44 -23.91
N VAL A 248 -23.55 -5.86 -24.56
CA VAL A 248 -23.13 -5.35 -25.88
C VAL A 248 -23.91 -6.02 -27.01
N SER A 249 -24.29 -7.29 -26.84
CA SER A 249 -25.09 -8.04 -27.82
C SER A 249 -26.58 -7.73 -27.74
N ALA A 250 -27.05 -7.16 -26.63
CA ALA A 250 -28.42 -6.68 -26.52
C ALA A 250 -28.67 -5.59 -27.58
N PRO A 251 -29.67 -5.74 -28.46
CA PRO A 251 -30.03 -4.67 -29.39
C PRO A 251 -30.33 -3.40 -28.59
N GLN A 252 -29.78 -2.26 -29.02
CA GLN A 252 -30.09 -0.97 -28.41
C GLN A 252 -31.61 -0.79 -28.45
N LEU A 253 -32.27 -1.05 -27.31
CA LEU A 253 -33.68 -0.75 -27.13
C LEU A 253 -33.83 0.73 -27.47
N ASN A 254 -34.47 0.98 -28.63
CA ASN A 254 -34.72 2.29 -29.18
C ASN A 254 -34.94 3.29 -28.04
N ARG A 255 -34.01 4.24 -27.88
CA ARG A 255 -34.29 5.50 -27.18
C ARG A 255 -35.34 6.23 -28.01
N ALA A 256 -36.58 5.77 -27.92
CA ALA A 256 -37.74 6.48 -28.40
C ALA A 256 -37.79 7.79 -27.61
N LYS A 257 -37.55 8.87 -28.35
CA LYS A 257 -37.72 10.26 -27.93
C LYS A 257 -38.99 10.40 -27.09
N ARG A 258 -38.85 10.95 -25.88
CA ARG A 258 -39.87 11.78 -25.25
C ARG A 258 -39.31 13.19 -25.19
#